data_AF-A0A6N6LN42-F1
#
_entry.id   AF-A0A6N6LN42-F1
#
_cell.length_a   1.000
_cell.length_b   1.000
_cell.length_c   1.000
_cell.angle_alpha   90.00
_cell.angle_beta   90.00
_cell.angle_gamma   90.00
#
_symmetry.space_group_name_H-M   'P 1'
#
loop_
_entity.id
_entity.type
_entity.pdbx_description
1 polymer ?
#
loop_
_entity_poly.entity_id
_entity_poly.type
_entity_poly.pdbx_seq_one_letter_code
_entity_poly.pdbx_strand_id
1 'polypeptide(L)'
;MQKILYIALAILVINCSFLYLRLNNIKEQLENTKKDLNTAINANNELNKSIEILKQRHEQELKVLENSKIEKDNIKKRVKNVKKQVFKSSETNTTKLFNTLLDGLYEQNASY
;
A
#
# COMPACT_ATOMS: atom_id res chain seq x y z
N MET A 1 74.76 21.43 9.41
CA MET A 1 74.04 20.78 8.29
C MET A 1 73.26 19.55 8.72
N GLN A 2 73.86 18.55 9.39
CA GLN A 2 73.17 17.30 9.78
C GLN A 2 71.93 17.48 10.68
N LYS A 3 71.97 18.35 11.70
CA LYS A 3 70.81 18.59 12.59
C LYS A 3 69.57 19.09 11.86
N ILE A 4 69.73 19.94 10.85
CA ILE A 4 68.63 20.47 10.03
C ILE A 4 68.01 19.34 9.19
N LEU A 5 68.84 18.43 8.66
CA LEU A 5 68.38 17.26 7.92
C LEU A 5 67.54 16.32 8.81
N TYR A 6 67.97 16.06 10.05
CA TYR A 6 67.22 15.22 10.99
C TYR A 6 65.88 15.85 11.38
N ILE A 7 65.84 17.18 11.58
CA ILE A 7 64.59 17.90 11.87
C ILE A 7 63.65 17.84 10.66
N ALA A 8 64.16 18.06 9.45
CA ALA A 8 63.37 17.96 8.21
C ALA A 8 62.80 16.54 8.02
N LEU A 9 63.59 15.51 8.31
CA LEU A 9 63.16 14.12 8.24
C LEU A 9 62.05 13.81 9.26
N ALA A 10 62.20 14.29 10.50
CA ALA A 10 61.19 14.12 11.53
C ALA A 10 59.85 14.76 11.15
N ILE A 11 59.88 15.98 10.60
CA ILE A 11 58.68 16.67 10.10
C ILE A 11 58.03 15.88 8.95
N LEU A 12 58.83 15.34 8.04
CA LEU A 12 58.33 14.54 6.92
C LEU A 12 57.63 13.28 7.42
N VAL A 13 58.22 12.56 8.37
CA VAL A 13 57.62 11.37 8.98
C VAL A 13 56.28 11.71 9.64
N ILE A 14 56.21 12.78 10.43
CA ILE A 14 54.96 13.23 11.07
C ILE A 14 53.87 13.52 10.03
N ASN A 15 54.21 14.23 8.97
CA ASN A 15 53.26 14.54 7.90
C ASN A 15 52.79 13.29 7.15
N CYS A 16 53.71 12.37 6.82
CA CYS A 16 53.35 11.10 6.18
C CYS A 16 52.43 10.26 7.06
N SER A 17 52.72 10.15 8.36
CA SER A 17 51.86 9.45 9.32
C SER A 17 50.48 10.10 9.44
N PHE A 18 50.41 11.44 9.51
CA PHE A 18 49.15 12.17 9.55
C PHE A 18 48.31 11.95 8.29
N LEU A 19 48.93 12.05 7.11
CA LEU A 19 48.27 11.80 5.83
C LEU A 19 47.78 10.35 5.70
N TYR A 20 48.56 9.39 6.18
CA TYR A 20 48.17 7.97 6.19
C TYR A 20 46.94 7.72 7.05
N LEU A 21 46.91 8.25 8.28
CA LEU A 21 45.75 8.13 9.17
C LEU A 21 44.50 8.80 8.56
N ARG A 22 44.67 9.99 7.97
CA ARG A 22 43.57 10.69 7.31
C ARG A 22 43.05 9.92 6.09
N LEU A 23 43.94 9.32 5.30
CA LEU A 23 43.56 8.52 4.14
C LEU A 23 42.74 7.29 4.56
N ASN A 24 43.17 6.59 5.62
CA ASN A 24 42.42 5.44 6.15
C ASN A 24 41.04 5.85 6.66
N ASN A 25 40.95 6.95 7.41
CA ASN A 25 39.66 7.46 7.89
C ASN A 25 38.72 7.83 6.72
N ILE A 26 39.23 8.49 5.67
CA ILE A 26 38.41 8.81 4.48
C ILE A 26 37.93 7.55 3.78
N LYS A 27 38.77 6.50 3.67
CA LYS A 27 38.37 5.22 3.07
C LYS A 27 37.27 4.55 3.88
N GLU A 28 37.40 4.52 5.21
CA GLU A 28 36.38 3.95 6.09
C GLU A 28 35.06 4.72 5.99
N GLN A 29 35.11 6.06 5.99
CA GLN A 29 33.92 6.89 5.77
C GLN A 29 33.27 6.65 4.41
N LEU A 30 34.06 6.46 3.35
CA LEU A 30 33.56 6.12 2.02
C LEU A 30 32.84 4.77 2.01
N GLU A 31 33.43 3.75 2.63
CA GLU A 31 32.82 2.42 2.73
C GLU A 31 31.52 2.45 3.53
N ASN A 32 31.51 3.15 4.67
CA ASN A 32 30.30 3.34 5.47
C ASN A 32 29.22 4.09 4.69
N THR A 33 29.58 5.17 4.01
CA THR A 33 28.63 5.94 3.18
C THR A 33 28.05 5.09 2.04
N LYS A 34 28.88 4.27 1.38
CA LYS A 34 28.41 3.35 0.34
C LYS A 34 27.46 2.30 0.89
N LYS A 35 27.75 1.77 2.09
CA LYS A 35 26.89 0.81 2.77
C LYS A 35 25.54 1.45 3.11
N ASP A 36 25.54 2.64 3.71
CA ASP A 36 24.33 3.38 4.06
C ASP A 36 23.50 3.71 2.80
N LEU A 37 24.16 4.13 1.72
CA LEU A 37 23.50 4.38 0.44
C LEU A 37 22.85 3.11 -0.12
N ASN A 38 23.55 1.97 -0.09
CA ASN A 38 22.98 0.70 -0.55
C ASN A 38 21.79 0.27 0.32
N THR A 39 21.86 0.46 1.64
CA THR A 39 20.74 0.21 2.54
C THR A 39 19.55 1.10 2.21
N ALA A 40 19.76 2.40 1.97
CA ALA A 40 18.71 3.34 1.58
C ALA A 40 18.08 2.98 0.22
N ILE A 41 18.89 2.60 -0.78
CA ILE A 41 18.40 2.14 -2.08
C ILE A 41 17.53 0.89 -1.92
N ASN A 42 17.98 -0.09 -1.13
CA ASN A 42 17.21 -1.30 -0.89
C ASN A 42 15.89 -1.01 -0.18
N ALA A 43 15.91 -0.15 0.84
CA ALA A 43 14.69 0.28 1.53
C ALA A 43 13.72 0.99 0.57
N ASN A 44 14.21 1.89 -0.29
CA ASN A 44 13.38 2.57 -1.28
C ASN A 44 12.77 1.59 -2.30
N ASN A 45 13.52 0.58 -2.74
CA ASN A 45 13.01 -0.44 -3.65
C ASN A 45 11.88 -1.26 -3.00
N GLU A 46 12.05 -1.65 -1.73
CA GLU A 46 11.00 -2.40 -1.00
C GLU A 46 9.76 -1.52 -0.71
N LEU A 47 9.95 -0.24 -0.41
CA LEU A 47 8.86 0.72 -0.27
C LEU A 47 8.10 0.90 -1.59
N ASN A 48 8.80 1.04 -2.72
CA ASN A 48 8.17 1.16 -4.03
C ASN A 48 7.34 -0.07 -4.39
N LYS A 49 7.85 -1.29 -4.14
CA LYS A 49 7.08 -2.53 -4.31
C LYS A 49 5.83 -2.54 -3.43
N SER A 50 5.97 -2.13 -2.16
CA SER A 50 4.86 -2.07 -1.21
C SER A 50 3.77 -1.09 -1.65
N ILE A 51 4.17 0.08 -2.19
CA ILE A 51 3.24 1.08 -2.74
C ILE A 51 2.49 0.51 -3.94
N GLU A 52 3.16 -0.22 -4.84
CA GLU A 52 2.52 -0.83 -5.99
C GLU A 52 1.48 -1.88 -5.59
N ILE A 53 1.82 -2.75 -4.63
CA ILE A 53 0.89 -3.74 -4.07
C ILE A 53 -0.31 -3.04 -3.42
N LEU A 54 -0.06 -2.00 -2.61
CA LEU A 54 -1.11 -1.26 -1.94
C LEU A 54 -2.05 -0.58 -2.94
N LYS A 55 -1.51 -0.03 -4.03
CA LYS A 55 -2.30 0.57 -5.12
C LYS A 55 -3.20 -0.47 -5.79
N GLN A 56 -2.64 -1.63 -6.17
CA GLN A 56 -3.41 -2.71 -6.79
C GLN A 56 -4.53 -3.20 -5.86
N ARG A 57 -4.23 -3.38 -4.57
CA ARG A 57 -5.23 -3.76 -3.57
C ARG A 57 -6.32 -2.70 -3.42
N HIS A 58 -5.95 -1.44 -3.38
CA HIS A 58 -6.92 -0.34 -3.26
C HIS A 58 -7.87 -0.29 -4.47
N GLU A 59 -7.36 -0.49 -5.69
CA GLU A 59 -8.20 -0.58 -6.89
C GLU A 59 -9.17 -1.77 -6.84
N GLN A 60 -8.75 -2.91 -6.30
CA GLN A 60 -9.64 -4.06 -6.07
C GLN A 60 -10.70 -3.76 -5.01
N GLU A 61 -10.33 -3.13 -3.90
CA GLU A 61 -11.26 -2.73 -2.84
C GLU A 61 -12.32 -1.75 -3.37
N LEU A 62 -11.94 -0.80 -4.23
CA LEU A 62 -12.89 0.11 -4.90
C LEU A 62 -13.88 -0.64 -5.79
N LYS A 63 -13.42 -1.62 -6.58
CA LYS A 63 -14.31 -2.45 -7.42
C LYS A 63 -15.31 -3.25 -6.58
N VAL A 64 -14.84 -3.85 -5.49
CA VAL A 64 -15.71 -4.59 -4.55
C VAL A 64 -16.73 -3.65 -3.91
N LEU A 65 -16.30 -2.45 -3.51
CA LEU A 65 -17.18 -1.45 -2.92
C LEU A 65 -18.25 -0.98 -3.92
N GLU A 66 -17.89 -0.77 -5.17
CA GLU A 66 -18.83 -0.41 -6.25
C GLU A 66 -19.87 -1.53 -6.47
N ASN A 67 -19.41 -2.78 -6.59
CA ASN A 67 -20.31 -3.92 -6.73
C ASN A 67 -21.26 -4.07 -5.53
N SER A 68 -20.74 -3.92 -4.30
CA SER A 68 -21.56 -3.95 -3.09
C SER A 68 -22.59 -2.82 -3.05
N LYS A 69 -22.23 -1.62 -3.55
CA LYS A 69 -23.17 -0.50 -3.68
C LYS A 69 -24.29 -0.81 -4.67
N ILE A 70 -23.96 -1.38 -5.83
CA ILE A 70 -24.95 -1.79 -6.84
C ILE A 70 -25.90 -2.84 -6.26
N GLU A 71 -25.37 -3.85 -5.58
CA GLU A 71 -26.16 -4.89 -4.93
C GLU A 71 -27.10 -4.30 -3.87
N LYS A 72 -26.59 -3.42 -3.01
CA LYS A 72 -27.39 -2.71 -2.00
C LYS A 72 -28.52 -1.90 -2.63
N ASP A 73 -28.25 -1.19 -3.73
CA ASP A 73 -29.27 -0.40 -4.43
C ASP A 73 -30.33 -1.31 -5.08
N ASN A 74 -29.94 -2.47 -5.60
CA ASN A 74 -30.87 -3.48 -6.11
C ASN A 74 -31.75 -4.08 -4.99
N ILE A 75 -31.18 -4.43 -3.85
CA ILE A 75 -31.93 -4.90 -2.68
C ILE A 75 -32.92 -3.82 -2.23
N LYS A 76 -32.48 -2.56 -2.14
CA LYS A 76 -33.35 -1.43 -1.78
C LYS A 76 -34.52 -1.26 -2.74
N LYS A 77 -34.31 -1.43 -4.05
CA LYS A 77 -35.38 -1.40 -5.05
C LYS A 77 -36.37 -2.54 -4.84
N ARG A 78 -35.90 -3.77 -4.61
CA ARG A 78 -36.76 -4.95 -4.34
C ARG A 78 -37.61 -4.76 -3.10
N VAL A 79 -37.01 -4.36 -1.99
CA VAL A 79 -37.72 -4.07 -0.74
C VAL A 79 -38.77 -2.97 -0.95
N LYS A 80 -38.45 -1.91 -1.71
CA LYS A 80 -39.41 -0.85 -2.03
C LYS A 80 -40.58 -1.37 -2.89
N ASN A 81 -40.31 -2.26 -3.85
CA ASN A 81 -41.33 -2.86 -4.70
C ASN A 81 -42.29 -3.74 -3.87
N VAL A 82 -41.74 -4.61 -3.03
CA VAL A 82 -42.48 -5.48 -2.10
C VAL A 82 -43.33 -4.64 -1.16
N LYS A 83 -42.77 -3.57 -0.56
CA LYS A 83 -43.52 -2.63 0.28
C LYS A 83 -44.73 -2.06 -0.49
N LYS A 84 -44.54 -1.62 -1.74
CA LYS A 84 -45.63 -1.11 -2.59
C LYS A 84 -46.70 -2.18 -2.88
N GLN A 85 -46.31 -3.44 -3.08
CA GLN A 85 -47.24 -4.55 -3.29
C GLN A 85 -48.07 -4.83 -2.03
N VAL A 86 -47.45 -4.88 -0.84
CA VAL A 86 -48.18 -5.00 0.46
C VAL A 86 -49.21 -3.88 0.59
N PHE A 87 -48.80 -2.62 0.39
CA PHE A 87 -49.70 -1.47 0.57
C PHE A 87 -50.87 -1.45 -0.41
N LYS A 88 -50.73 -2.06 -1.59
CA LYS A 88 -51.79 -2.12 -2.60
C LYS A 88 -52.62 -3.42 -2.55
N SER A 89 -52.17 -4.40 -1.80
CA SER A 89 -52.81 -5.71 -1.74
C SER A 89 -54.07 -5.64 -0.89
N SER A 90 -55.19 -6.10 -1.45
CA SER A 90 -56.41 -6.42 -0.70
C SER A 90 -56.52 -7.92 -0.38
N GLU A 91 -55.43 -8.69 -0.57
CA GLU A 91 -55.39 -10.13 -0.37
C GLU A 91 -55.48 -10.48 1.13
N THR A 92 -56.52 -11.21 1.51
CA THR A 92 -56.77 -11.63 2.90
C THR A 92 -56.18 -13.01 3.21
N ASN A 93 -55.79 -13.78 2.17
CA ASN A 93 -55.14 -15.06 2.34
C ASN A 93 -53.63 -14.86 2.61
N THR A 94 -53.21 -15.17 3.84
CA THR A 94 -51.83 -15.01 4.31
C THR A 94 -50.81 -15.80 3.51
N THR A 95 -51.14 -17.01 3.05
CA THR A 95 -50.22 -17.83 2.24
C THR A 95 -50.00 -17.23 0.85
N LYS A 96 -51.06 -16.73 0.20
CA LYS A 96 -50.93 -16.03 -1.09
C LYS A 96 -50.12 -14.75 -0.96
N LEU A 97 -50.42 -13.95 0.07
CA LEU A 97 -49.66 -12.73 0.36
C LEU A 97 -48.17 -13.05 0.57
N PHE A 98 -47.85 -14.07 1.37
CA PHE A 98 -46.46 -14.48 1.64
C PHE A 98 -45.71 -14.88 0.36
N ASN A 99 -46.32 -15.68 -0.52
CA ASN A 99 -45.70 -16.09 -1.77
C ASN A 99 -45.46 -14.88 -2.70
N THR A 100 -46.44 -13.96 -2.83
CA THR A 100 -46.26 -12.74 -3.63
C THR A 100 -45.12 -11.85 -3.12
N LEU A 101 -44.89 -11.80 -1.80
CA LEU A 101 -43.78 -11.05 -1.23
C LEU A 101 -42.42 -11.72 -1.49
N LEU A 102 -42.36 -13.05 -1.41
CA LEU A 102 -41.18 -13.82 -1.81
C LEU A 102 -40.87 -13.61 -3.29
N ASP A 103 -41.87 -13.72 -4.15
CA ASP A 103 -41.74 -13.51 -5.59
C ASP A 103 -41.20 -12.09 -5.87
N GLY A 104 -41.76 -11.06 -5.22
CA GLY A 104 -41.28 -9.68 -5.36
C GLY A 104 -39.84 -9.44 -4.86
N LEU A 105 -39.33 -10.25 -3.93
CA LEU A 105 -37.95 -10.19 -3.43
C LEU A 105 -36.96 -10.92 -4.35
N TYR A 106 -37.40 -11.99 -5.04
CA TYR A 106 -36.50 -12.92 -5.74
C TYR A 106 -36.67 -12.97 -7.27
N GLU A 107 -37.84 -12.67 -7.85
CA GLU A 107 -38.14 -12.91 -9.28
C GLU A 107 -37.43 -11.96 -10.27
N GLN A 108 -36.92 -10.81 -9.85
CA GLN A 108 -36.16 -9.93 -10.77
C GLN A 108 -34.78 -10.50 -11.20
N ASN A 109 -34.41 -11.70 -10.75
CA ASN A 109 -33.18 -12.39 -11.14
C ASN A 109 -33.38 -13.52 -12.19
N ALA A 110 -34.61 -13.78 -12.65
CA ALA A 110 -34.91 -14.94 -13.50
C ALA A 110 -35.10 -14.62 -15.01
N SER A 111 -34.91 -13.38 -15.44
CA SER A 111 -35.00 -13.03 -16.87
C SER A 111 -33.60 -12.86 -17.45
N TYR A 112 -33.07 -13.96 -18.00
CA TYR A 112 -31.97 -13.94 -18.99
C TYR A 112 -32.49 -13.44 -20.33
#